data_AF-A0A7J9YH27-F1
#
_entry.id   AF-A0A7J9YH27-F1
#
_cell.length_a   1.000
_cell.length_b   1.000
_cell.length_c   1.000
_cell.angle_alpha   90.00
_cell.angle_beta   90.00
_cell.angle_gamma   90.00
#
_symmetry.space_group_name_H-M   'P 1'
#
loop_
_entity.id
_entity.type
_entity.pdbx_description
1 polymer ?
#
loop_
_entity_poly.entity_id
_entity_poly.type
_entity_poly.pdbx_seq_one_letter_code
_entity_poly.pdbx_strand_id
1 'polypeptide(L)'
;MLAPVTAVRYRGFRAGPPTIRSVDGGAHRQMGYLDAVHRRAITRNEQVSMRSQLSRFRTESPFDGSQAGSCTRHEAVQESRLHMDTSSPDTGRGTGDVAMTSKDHPVPPPNQGTDASSSAALTEGAQPTTDASTIQVTPSVAGSARQGNPQAAPRAWQVRHWTLWTTPARAVGYALAVEVAAALLCVVAVVTAAVPQAEDFVRFAVLAVALVVHVVVVWRGEERRRARAVGPIFDLTSVWTFAAVIVLPASLALLLIAGMRLATYPIRRRPWWRYLFGSAVLLASAAAAALFMRLFTALPLTSTTELTVQAGLVATVTGAALVYWVVQAAGHAGILTLTLGERLRDQWGSRGDNVAEAATLVVGGLLAVAMVFGVFYPLLVLLVLCPINLMLADHMADAAQLREHARTDARTGLLNSRGLREQAPRVLERCRTAGTPAAVLIIDLDLFKSINDTWGHPAGDAVLAATGETLRESVRPGDIAARDGGEEFVLVLPDTNRAAALGVANRIRLDIAALRVPTSEKDGNPIVVAERTASIGVAASPGNGTEFDELRRAADTALYSAKTQGRNRAQEAS
;
A
#
# COMPACT_ATOMS: atom_id res chain seq x y z
N MET A 1 -6.11 38.23 -57.20
CA MET A 1 -5.94 37.24 -58.28
C MET A 1 -4.55 36.64 -58.18
N LEU A 2 -4.43 35.31 -58.14
CA LEU A 2 -3.22 34.54 -58.49
C LEU A 2 -3.67 33.08 -58.75
N ALA A 3 -2.89 32.32 -59.51
CA ALA A 3 -3.29 31.03 -60.09
C ALA A 3 -3.00 29.82 -59.16
N PRO A 4 -3.66 28.65 -59.35
CA PRO A 4 -3.55 27.50 -58.45
C PRO A 4 -2.26 26.69 -58.64
N VAL A 5 -1.80 26.05 -57.55
CA VAL A 5 -0.62 25.18 -57.54
C VAL A 5 -0.90 23.83 -58.22
N THR A 6 0.08 23.33 -58.95
CA THR A 6 -0.03 22.18 -59.87
C THR A 6 -0.21 20.84 -59.15
N ALA A 7 -1.16 20.03 -59.61
CA ALA A 7 -1.37 18.67 -59.10
C ALA A 7 -0.28 17.68 -59.56
N VAL A 8 0.36 16.98 -58.62
CA VAL A 8 1.31 15.90 -58.91
C VAL A 8 0.57 14.65 -59.36
N ARG A 9 0.64 14.31 -60.65
CA ARG A 9 0.09 13.07 -61.20
C ARG A 9 1.00 11.88 -60.89
N TYR A 10 0.61 11.01 -59.96
CA TYR A 10 1.13 9.64 -59.93
C TYR A 10 0.55 8.83 -61.11
N ARG A 11 1.42 8.18 -61.90
CA ARG A 11 0.99 7.26 -62.97
C ARG A 11 0.63 5.90 -62.37
N GLY A 12 -0.54 5.40 -62.74
CA GLY A 12 -1.18 4.29 -62.02
C GLY A 12 -0.56 2.91 -62.25
N PHE A 13 -0.82 2.03 -61.28
CA PHE A 13 -0.77 0.58 -61.44
C PHE A 13 -2.20 0.08 -61.72
N ARG A 14 -2.40 -0.78 -62.72
CA ARG A 14 -3.72 -1.38 -63.01
C ARG A 14 -3.92 -2.63 -62.17
N ALA A 15 -5.02 -2.69 -61.42
CA ALA A 15 -5.60 -3.92 -60.90
C ALA A 15 -7.04 -4.07 -61.45
N GLY A 16 -7.42 -5.28 -61.82
CA GLY A 16 -8.78 -5.58 -62.32
C GLY A 16 -9.80 -5.73 -61.19
N PRO A 17 -11.12 -5.76 -61.50
CA PRO A 17 -12.15 -5.99 -60.50
C PRO A 17 -12.06 -7.43 -59.93
N PRO A 18 -12.32 -7.64 -58.63
CA PRO A 18 -12.23 -8.96 -58.01
C PRO A 18 -13.41 -9.86 -58.42
N THR A 19 -13.09 -11.07 -58.89
CA THR A 19 -14.08 -12.10 -59.22
C THR A 19 -14.69 -12.69 -57.95
N ILE A 20 -16.02 -12.68 -57.84
CA ILE A 20 -16.73 -13.34 -56.74
C ILE A 20 -16.64 -14.87 -56.92
N ARG A 21 -16.23 -15.58 -55.86
CA ARG A 21 -16.51 -17.00 -55.68
C ARG A 21 -16.98 -17.27 -54.26
N SER A 22 -18.15 -17.87 -54.13
CA SER A 22 -18.70 -18.40 -52.90
C SER A 22 -18.09 -19.75 -52.55
N VAL A 23 -17.86 -19.99 -51.25
CA VAL A 23 -17.82 -21.33 -50.65
C VAL A 23 -18.50 -21.21 -49.29
N ASP A 24 -19.51 -22.03 -49.04
CA ASP A 24 -20.29 -22.05 -47.80
C ASP A 24 -19.61 -22.85 -46.68
N GLY A 25 -20.06 -22.63 -45.44
CA GLY A 25 -19.88 -23.56 -44.32
C GLY A 25 -19.23 -22.97 -43.07
N GLY A 26 -19.91 -23.08 -41.92
CA GLY A 26 -19.30 -22.83 -40.60
C GLY A 26 -20.22 -22.27 -39.51
N ALA A 27 -21.40 -21.74 -39.85
CA ALA A 27 -22.27 -21.03 -38.91
C ALA A 27 -23.10 -21.93 -37.96
N HIS A 28 -22.44 -22.70 -37.06
CA HIS A 28 -23.08 -23.25 -35.84
C HIS A 28 -22.05 -23.79 -34.82
N ARG A 29 -21.41 -22.91 -34.01
CA ARG A 29 -20.93 -23.22 -32.63
C ARG A 29 -20.30 -22.02 -31.90
N GLN A 30 -21.11 -21.08 -31.37
CA GLN A 30 -20.66 -20.19 -30.27
C GLN A 30 -21.79 -19.49 -29.49
N MET A 31 -22.81 -20.23 -29.06
CA MET A 31 -23.89 -19.70 -28.21
C MET A 31 -24.15 -20.61 -27.00
N GLY A 32 -23.14 -20.77 -26.15
CA GLY A 32 -23.17 -21.71 -25.01
C GLY A 32 -22.11 -21.47 -23.93
N TYR A 33 -21.57 -20.25 -23.82
CA TYR A 33 -20.48 -19.93 -22.87
C TYR A 33 -20.85 -18.86 -21.82
N LEU A 34 -22.06 -18.30 -21.86
CA LEU A 34 -22.47 -17.18 -21.00
C LEU A 34 -23.17 -17.59 -19.68
N ASP A 35 -23.74 -18.80 -19.57
CA ASP A 35 -24.44 -19.23 -18.34
C ASP A 35 -23.54 -19.98 -17.33
N ALA A 36 -22.38 -20.49 -17.77
CA ALA A 36 -21.48 -21.30 -16.94
C ALA A 36 -20.71 -20.49 -15.88
N VAL A 37 -20.57 -19.17 -16.06
CA VAL A 37 -19.76 -18.31 -15.17
C VAL A 37 -20.57 -17.77 -13.98
N HIS A 38 -21.90 -17.64 -14.11
CA HIS A 38 -22.72 -16.95 -13.11
C HIS A 38 -23.06 -17.80 -11.86
N ARG A 39 -22.83 -19.12 -11.90
CA ARG A 39 -23.11 -20.07 -10.80
C ARG A 39 -21.86 -20.55 -10.02
N ARG A 40 -20.81 -19.74 -9.94
CA ARG A 40 -19.55 -20.12 -9.25
C ARG A 40 -19.06 -19.13 -8.18
N ALA A 41 -20.01 -18.46 -7.50
CA ALA A 41 -19.77 -17.43 -6.48
C ALA A 41 -20.47 -17.68 -5.13
N ILE A 42 -21.00 -18.89 -4.90
CA ILE A 42 -21.62 -19.34 -3.64
C ILE A 42 -20.95 -20.67 -3.24
N THR A 43 -21.04 -21.06 -1.96
CA THR A 43 -20.38 -22.22 -1.31
C THR A 43 -18.85 -22.24 -1.42
N ARG A 44 -18.17 -21.42 -0.60
CA ARG A 44 -16.76 -21.61 -0.21
C ARG A 44 -16.66 -21.87 1.31
N ASN A 45 -17.33 -22.92 1.79
CA ASN A 45 -17.29 -23.31 3.20
C ASN A 45 -17.29 -24.84 3.44
N GLU A 46 -16.84 -25.63 2.45
CA GLU A 46 -16.82 -27.10 2.52
C GLU A 46 -15.44 -27.67 2.11
N GLN A 47 -14.37 -27.27 2.81
CA GLN A 47 -13.04 -27.90 2.68
C GLN A 47 -12.41 -28.32 4.02
N VAL A 48 -13.23 -28.48 5.07
CA VAL A 48 -12.77 -28.98 6.39
C VAL A 48 -13.20 -30.44 6.63
N SER A 49 -14.25 -30.94 5.96
CA SER A 49 -14.85 -32.26 6.23
C SER A 49 -14.46 -33.37 5.23
N MET A 50 -13.22 -33.38 4.73
CA MET A 50 -12.73 -34.40 3.78
C MET A 50 -11.29 -34.87 4.05
N ARG A 51 -10.89 -34.94 5.33
CA ARG A 51 -9.60 -35.52 5.78
C ARG A 51 -9.74 -36.65 6.82
N SER A 52 -10.96 -37.03 7.18
CA SER A 52 -11.29 -37.98 8.26
C SER A 52 -11.79 -39.36 7.79
N GLN A 53 -11.88 -39.61 6.48
CA GLN A 53 -12.50 -40.83 5.92
C GLN A 53 -11.56 -41.76 5.13
N LEU A 54 -10.25 -41.48 5.08
CA LEU A 54 -9.23 -42.32 4.40
C LEU A 54 -8.28 -43.03 5.38
N SER A 55 -8.83 -43.51 6.50
CA SER A 55 -8.08 -44.23 7.56
C SER A 55 -8.70 -45.58 7.95
N ARG A 56 -9.58 -46.14 7.09
CA ARG A 56 -10.13 -47.50 7.21
C ARG A 56 -10.17 -48.16 5.83
N PHE A 57 -9.91 -49.47 5.80
CA PHE A 57 -9.47 -50.25 4.63
C PHE A 57 -8.06 -49.86 4.13
N ARG A 58 -7.11 -50.80 3.98
CA ARG A 58 -7.10 -52.21 4.40
C ARG A 58 -5.66 -52.68 4.59
N THR A 59 -5.39 -53.41 5.68
CA THR A 59 -4.17 -54.21 5.83
C THR A 59 -4.31 -55.53 5.09
N GLU A 60 -3.33 -55.93 4.29
CA GLU A 60 -2.83 -57.31 4.14
C GLU A 60 -1.65 -57.37 3.14
N SER A 61 -0.86 -58.43 3.25
CA SER A 61 0.42 -58.72 2.56
C SER A 61 0.64 -60.25 2.69
N PRO A 62 1.58 -60.95 1.99
CA PRO A 62 2.57 -60.52 0.99
C PRO A 62 2.53 -61.32 -0.33
N PHE A 63 3.42 -61.06 -1.30
CA PHE A 63 4.44 -62.03 -1.76
C PHE A 63 5.48 -61.46 -2.77
N ASP A 64 6.53 -62.26 -2.95
CA ASP A 64 7.77 -62.15 -3.74
C ASP A 64 7.62 -61.88 -5.27
N GLY A 65 8.72 -61.51 -5.94
CA GLY A 65 8.81 -61.37 -7.41
C GLY A 65 10.03 -60.59 -7.91
N SER A 66 11.04 -61.26 -8.47
CA SER A 66 12.31 -60.65 -8.92
C SER A 66 12.37 -60.35 -10.44
N GLN A 67 13.46 -59.65 -10.84
CA GLN A 67 13.98 -59.30 -12.18
C GLN A 67 13.82 -57.80 -12.54
N ALA A 68 14.88 -56.99 -12.69
CA ALA A 68 16.09 -57.08 -13.54
C ALA A 68 15.86 -56.52 -14.96
N GLY A 69 16.60 -55.47 -15.32
CA GLY A 69 16.45 -54.74 -16.60
C GLY A 69 17.35 -53.51 -16.69
N SER A 70 18.62 -53.70 -17.01
CA SER A 70 19.62 -52.63 -17.13
C SER A 70 19.57 -51.91 -18.48
N CYS A 71 19.79 -50.58 -18.49
CA CYS A 71 20.37 -49.92 -19.66
C CYS A 71 21.30 -48.77 -19.22
N THR A 72 22.55 -48.81 -19.66
CA THR A 72 23.56 -47.78 -19.43
C THR A 72 24.21 -47.38 -20.76
N ARG A 73 24.41 -46.08 -20.99
CA ARG A 73 25.58 -45.56 -21.74
C ARG A 73 25.77 -44.06 -21.48
N HIS A 74 27.05 -43.72 -21.32
CA HIS A 74 27.68 -42.43 -21.07
C HIS A 74 27.26 -41.26 -21.98
N GLU A 75 27.56 -40.04 -21.52
CA GLU A 75 28.74 -39.32 -22.03
C GLU A 75 29.37 -38.43 -20.95
N ALA A 76 30.71 -38.28 -20.93
CA ALA A 76 31.44 -37.46 -19.96
C ALA A 76 32.88 -37.13 -20.42
N VAL A 77 33.18 -35.83 -20.59
CA VAL A 77 34.50 -35.17 -20.69
C VAL A 77 34.24 -33.73 -20.20
N GLN A 78 34.85 -33.10 -19.20
CA GLN A 78 36.18 -33.11 -18.53
C GLN A 78 37.11 -31.95 -18.97
N GLU A 79 37.39 -31.08 -17.99
CA GLU A 79 38.49 -30.11 -17.86
C GLU A 79 38.75 -29.01 -18.91
N SER A 80 38.85 -27.78 -18.41
CA SER A 80 40.16 -27.09 -18.35
C SER A 80 40.19 -26.05 -17.22
N ARG A 81 41.38 -25.81 -16.64
CA ARG A 81 41.71 -24.70 -15.73
C ARG A 81 42.73 -23.81 -16.42
N LEU A 82 42.65 -22.49 -16.24
CA LEU A 82 43.78 -21.59 -16.49
C LEU A 82 43.70 -20.34 -15.59
N HIS A 83 44.78 -20.09 -14.85
CA HIS A 83 45.13 -18.76 -14.34
C HIS A 83 45.78 -17.96 -15.46
N MET A 84 45.56 -16.65 -15.49
CA MET A 84 46.67 -15.71 -15.71
C MET A 84 46.34 -14.34 -15.14
N ASP A 85 47.37 -13.63 -14.65
CA ASP A 85 47.30 -12.23 -14.26
C ASP A 85 47.08 -11.30 -15.46
N THR A 86 46.53 -10.11 -15.21
CA THR A 86 46.81 -8.93 -16.02
C THR A 86 47.08 -7.71 -15.13
N SER A 87 48.18 -7.02 -15.41
CA SER A 87 48.71 -5.91 -14.64
C SER A 87 47.96 -4.59 -14.83
N SER A 88 48.06 -3.71 -13.83
CA SER A 88 47.75 -2.28 -13.96
C SER A 88 48.72 -1.57 -14.92
N PRO A 89 48.33 -0.42 -15.51
CA PRO A 89 49.23 0.67 -15.82
C PRO A 89 49.00 1.91 -14.92
N ASP A 90 50.09 2.56 -14.55
CA ASP A 90 50.16 3.71 -13.62
C ASP A 90 49.96 5.07 -14.35
N THR A 91 49.35 6.04 -13.67
CA THR A 91 49.47 7.50 -13.97
C THR A 91 49.36 8.36 -12.71
N GLY A 92 50.28 8.18 -11.76
CA GLY A 92 50.35 9.00 -10.55
C GLY A 92 50.68 10.49 -10.75
N ARG A 93 50.15 11.33 -9.86
CA ARG A 93 50.78 12.59 -9.39
C ARG A 93 50.55 12.72 -7.88
N GLY A 94 51.61 13.04 -7.13
CA GLY A 94 51.51 13.45 -5.73
C GLY A 94 51.09 14.92 -5.58
N THR A 95 51.25 15.56 -4.43
CA THR A 95 52.01 15.21 -3.20
C THR A 95 51.36 15.87 -1.96
N GLY A 96 51.71 15.43 -0.74
CA GLY A 96 51.31 16.13 0.49
C GLY A 96 51.27 15.24 1.74
N ASP A 97 52.34 15.26 2.54
CA ASP A 97 52.51 14.46 3.76
C ASP A 97 52.03 15.15 5.06
N VAL A 98 52.14 14.40 6.17
CA VAL A 98 52.39 14.84 7.57
C VAL A 98 51.21 14.85 8.56
N ALA A 99 51.55 14.43 9.80
CA ALA A 99 50.88 14.58 11.11
C ALA A 99 49.79 13.58 11.54
N MET A 100 50.23 12.59 12.33
CA MET A 100 49.48 12.11 13.49
C MET A 100 49.28 13.24 14.53
N THR A 101 48.25 13.14 15.37
CA THR A 101 48.39 13.33 16.82
C THR A 101 47.20 12.72 17.58
N SER A 102 47.45 12.18 18.77
CA SER A 102 46.41 11.77 19.72
C SER A 102 45.94 12.96 20.57
N LYS A 103 44.83 12.78 21.29
CA LYS A 103 44.62 13.39 22.62
C LYS A 103 43.50 12.74 23.41
N ASP A 104 43.69 12.71 24.73
CA ASP A 104 42.91 11.97 25.71
C ASP A 104 41.71 12.76 26.27
N HIS A 105 40.86 12.05 27.02
CA HIS A 105 39.86 12.66 27.90
C HIS A 105 40.51 13.46 29.05
N PRO A 106 39.72 14.35 29.68
CA PRO A 106 39.53 14.17 31.13
C PRO A 106 38.08 14.37 31.61
N VAL A 107 37.79 13.80 32.79
CA VAL A 107 36.57 13.99 33.60
C VAL A 107 36.95 14.74 34.89
N PRO A 108 36.12 15.68 35.36
CA PRO A 108 35.93 15.86 36.81
C PRO A 108 34.42 16.16 37.15
N PRO A 109 34.02 16.52 38.39
CA PRO A 109 33.64 15.56 39.42
C PRO A 109 32.21 15.81 39.99
N PRO A 110 31.66 14.92 40.86
CA PRO A 110 30.34 15.12 41.47
C PRO A 110 30.36 16.11 42.65
N ASN A 111 29.18 16.61 43.05
CA ASN A 111 29.00 17.45 44.24
C ASN A 111 27.97 16.83 45.22
N GLN A 112 28.06 17.18 46.50
CA GLN A 112 27.35 16.53 47.61
C GLN A 112 26.29 17.45 48.26
N GLY A 113 25.25 16.82 48.80
CA GLY A 113 24.51 17.29 49.99
C GLY A 113 23.54 18.47 49.84
N THR A 114 22.30 18.29 50.32
CA THR A 114 21.88 18.85 51.62
C THR A 114 20.51 18.30 52.02
N ASP A 115 20.27 18.16 53.33
CA ASP A 115 19.00 17.73 53.89
C ASP A 115 17.94 18.85 53.88
N ALA A 116 16.68 18.48 53.69
CA ALA A 116 15.54 19.33 54.04
C ALA A 116 14.39 18.45 54.54
N SER A 117 14.12 18.51 55.85
CA SER A 117 13.09 17.73 56.52
C SER A 117 11.70 18.33 56.36
N SER A 118 10.68 17.46 56.29
CA SER A 118 9.45 17.65 57.08
C SER A 118 8.77 16.31 57.34
N SER A 119 8.28 16.12 58.56
CA SER A 119 7.60 14.91 59.02
C SER A 119 6.50 15.27 60.02
N ALA A 120 5.25 15.00 59.64
CA ALA A 120 4.04 14.85 60.48
C ALA A 120 2.89 14.54 59.49
N ALA A 121 2.22 13.39 59.39
CA ALA A 121 1.85 12.30 60.32
C ALA A 121 0.55 12.54 61.09
N LEU A 122 -0.20 11.44 61.31
CA LEU A 122 -1.49 11.30 62.02
C LEU A 122 -2.71 11.90 61.29
N THR A 123 -3.90 11.28 61.20
CA THR A 123 -4.40 9.88 61.30
C THR A 123 -5.75 9.83 60.51
N GLU A 124 -6.64 8.83 60.42
CA GLU A 124 -6.92 7.46 60.96
C GLU A 124 -7.81 6.73 59.89
N GLY A 125 -8.29 5.49 59.96
CA GLY A 125 -8.20 4.44 61.00
C GLY A 125 -9.44 3.52 61.12
N ALA A 126 -9.99 2.95 60.03
CA ALA A 126 -11.21 2.12 60.10
C ALA A 126 -11.17 0.81 59.25
N GLN A 127 -11.31 -0.33 59.94
CA GLN A 127 -11.56 -1.70 59.45
C GLN A 127 -12.02 -2.55 60.66
N PRO A 128 -12.56 -3.78 60.49
CA PRO A 128 -13.23 -4.39 59.33
C PRO A 128 -14.63 -4.97 59.70
N THR A 129 -15.31 -5.63 58.77
CA THR A 129 -16.31 -6.68 59.08
C THR A 129 -16.25 -7.81 58.05
N THR A 130 -16.31 -9.06 58.53
CA THR A 130 -16.45 -10.28 57.72
C THR A 130 -17.91 -10.74 57.68
N ASP A 131 -18.30 -11.47 56.62
CA ASP A 131 -18.88 -12.82 56.77
C ASP A 131 -19.05 -13.52 55.41
N ALA A 132 -19.41 -14.81 55.44
CA ALA A 132 -19.35 -15.72 54.30
C ALA A 132 -20.61 -16.60 54.14
N SER A 133 -20.71 -17.28 52.99
CA SER A 133 -21.83 -18.14 52.55
C SER A 133 -23.11 -17.36 52.19
N THR A 134 -24.01 -17.80 51.31
CA THR A 134 -24.32 -19.15 50.81
C THR A 134 -24.75 -19.12 49.33
N ILE A 135 -24.55 -20.23 48.60
CA ILE A 135 -25.03 -20.40 47.22
C ILE A 135 -26.54 -20.67 47.20
N GLN A 136 -27.30 -19.94 46.39
CA GLN A 136 -28.57 -20.44 45.84
C GLN A 136 -28.63 -20.24 44.33
N VAL A 137 -29.05 -21.31 43.63
CA VAL A 137 -29.33 -21.33 42.20
C VAL A 137 -30.84 -21.32 42.01
N THR A 138 -31.36 -20.36 41.24
CA THR A 138 -32.74 -20.38 40.72
C THR A 138 -32.72 -20.18 39.20
N PRO A 139 -33.46 -20.99 38.42
CA PRO A 139 -33.37 -20.98 36.96
C PRO A 139 -34.40 -20.04 36.30
N SER A 140 -34.22 -19.86 34.98
CA SER A 140 -35.21 -19.32 34.03
C SER A 140 -35.59 -17.83 34.16
N VAL A 141 -35.19 -17.03 33.15
CA VAL A 141 -36.11 -16.76 32.02
C VAL A 141 -35.30 -16.81 30.72
N ALA A 142 -35.79 -17.55 29.72
CA ALA A 142 -35.25 -17.52 28.36
C ALA A 142 -35.67 -16.24 27.62
N GLY A 143 -35.08 -15.10 28.00
CA GLY A 143 -35.32 -13.81 27.35
C GLY A 143 -34.85 -13.84 25.91
N SER A 144 -35.77 -13.66 24.96
CA SER A 144 -35.48 -13.73 23.52
C SER A 144 -34.68 -12.51 23.05
N ALA A 145 -33.36 -12.57 23.22
CA ALA A 145 -32.42 -11.67 22.58
C ALA A 145 -32.60 -11.76 21.07
N ARG A 146 -33.36 -10.80 20.50
CA ARG A 146 -33.61 -10.69 19.06
C ARG A 146 -32.27 -10.76 18.34
N GLN A 147 -32.15 -11.66 17.37
CA GLN A 147 -31.02 -11.65 16.44
C GLN A 147 -30.93 -10.25 15.85
N GLY A 148 -29.85 -9.54 16.18
CA GLY A 148 -29.59 -8.21 15.66
C GLY A 148 -29.36 -8.32 14.16
N ASN A 149 -30.41 -8.07 13.37
CA ASN A 149 -30.35 -8.00 11.91
C ASN A 149 -29.08 -7.24 11.51
N PRO A 150 -28.10 -7.87 10.80
CA PRO A 150 -26.79 -7.29 10.59
C PRO A 150 -26.93 -5.91 9.98
N GLN A 151 -26.57 -4.88 10.76
CA GLN A 151 -27.05 -3.53 10.53
C GLN A 151 -26.68 -3.08 9.11
N ALA A 152 -27.71 -2.78 8.30
CA ALA A 152 -27.52 -2.35 6.94
C ALA A 152 -26.62 -1.11 6.92
N ALA A 153 -25.43 -1.25 6.32
CA ALA A 153 -24.42 -0.19 6.31
C ALA A 153 -25.06 1.15 5.88
N PRO A 154 -24.80 2.25 6.61
CA PRO A 154 -25.54 3.49 6.43
C PRO A 154 -25.47 3.95 4.98
N ARG A 155 -26.65 4.08 4.34
CA ARG A 155 -26.74 4.36 2.90
C ARG A 155 -26.06 5.70 2.63
N ALA A 156 -24.95 5.68 1.87
CA ALA A 156 -24.01 6.80 1.71
C ALA A 156 -24.64 8.13 1.23
N TRP A 157 -25.87 8.07 0.70
CA TRP A 157 -26.72 9.18 0.29
C TRP A 157 -27.33 9.99 1.45
N GLN A 158 -27.34 9.49 2.69
CA GLN A 158 -28.07 10.13 3.80
C GLN A 158 -27.36 11.34 4.43
N VAL A 159 -27.57 12.53 3.86
CA VAL A 159 -27.60 13.85 4.57
C VAL A 159 -26.66 13.96 5.79
N ARG A 160 -27.24 13.59 6.94
CA ARG A 160 -26.73 13.80 8.31
C ARG A 160 -25.54 12.90 8.70
N HIS A 161 -25.26 11.83 7.96
CA HIS A 161 -24.19 10.86 8.30
C HIS A 161 -22.89 11.05 7.49
N TRP A 162 -22.75 12.18 6.79
CA TRP A 162 -21.60 12.43 5.92
C TRP A 162 -20.40 12.93 6.75
N THR A 163 -19.19 12.40 6.45
CA THR A 163 -17.92 12.83 7.08
C THR A 163 -17.51 14.28 6.78
N LEU A 164 -18.32 15.01 6.02
CA LEU A 164 -18.23 16.46 5.87
C LEU A 164 -18.48 17.15 7.21
N TRP A 165 -19.44 16.67 8.00
CA TRP A 165 -19.82 17.27 9.29
C TRP A 165 -18.78 17.05 10.39
N THR A 166 -17.87 16.09 10.22
CA THR A 166 -16.70 15.85 11.09
C THR A 166 -15.43 16.54 10.57
N THR A 167 -15.54 17.39 9.54
CA THR A 167 -14.41 18.13 8.93
C THR A 167 -14.43 19.58 9.44
N PRO A 168 -13.27 20.23 9.73
CA PRO A 168 -13.25 21.59 10.26
C PRO A 168 -14.04 22.60 9.40
N ALA A 169 -14.84 23.47 10.04
CA ALA A 169 -15.75 24.39 9.34
C ALA A 169 -15.04 25.27 8.27
N ARG A 170 -13.79 25.69 8.53
CA ARG A 170 -12.94 26.42 7.57
C ARG A 170 -12.69 25.63 6.27
N ALA A 171 -12.53 24.32 6.36
CA ALA A 171 -12.31 23.43 5.21
C ALA A 171 -13.61 23.15 4.46
N VAL A 172 -14.75 23.07 5.16
CA VAL A 172 -16.08 22.96 4.55
C VAL A 172 -16.41 24.26 3.78
N GLY A 173 -16.18 25.43 4.37
CA GLY A 173 -16.36 26.72 3.72
C GLY A 173 -15.46 26.89 2.48
N TYR A 174 -14.20 26.47 2.56
CA TYR A 174 -13.29 26.45 1.41
C TYR A 174 -13.77 25.50 0.29
N ALA A 175 -14.23 24.29 0.64
CA ALA A 175 -14.76 23.34 -0.34
C ALA A 175 -15.96 23.92 -1.11
N LEU A 176 -16.91 24.52 -0.41
CA LEU A 176 -18.08 25.18 -1.00
C LEU A 176 -17.68 26.40 -1.86
N ALA A 177 -16.71 27.21 -1.40
CA ALA A 177 -16.20 28.35 -2.18
C ALA A 177 -15.54 27.90 -3.50
N VAL A 178 -14.79 26.80 -3.47
CA VAL A 178 -14.19 26.19 -4.68
C VAL A 178 -15.26 25.61 -5.60
N GLU A 179 -16.31 24.97 -5.07
CA GLU A 179 -17.43 24.45 -5.88
C GLU A 179 -18.21 25.59 -6.57
N VAL A 180 -18.47 26.70 -5.88
CA VAL A 180 -19.09 27.90 -6.47
C VAL A 180 -18.19 28.56 -7.51
N ALA A 181 -16.89 28.73 -7.20
CA ALA A 181 -15.93 29.30 -8.15
C ALA A 181 -15.77 28.44 -9.42
N ALA A 182 -15.75 27.10 -9.27
CA ALA A 182 -15.73 26.16 -10.37
C ALA A 182 -16.98 26.29 -11.26
N ALA A 183 -18.16 26.37 -10.66
CA ALA A 183 -19.43 26.55 -11.38
C ALA A 183 -19.43 27.87 -12.18
N LEU A 184 -19.00 28.99 -11.56
CA LEU A 184 -18.90 30.30 -12.22
C LEU A 184 -17.90 30.27 -13.38
N LEU A 185 -16.70 29.69 -13.18
CA LEU A 185 -15.70 29.52 -14.24
C LEU A 185 -16.24 28.67 -15.41
N CYS A 186 -16.96 27.59 -15.11
CA CYS A 186 -17.59 26.76 -16.13
C CYS A 186 -18.65 27.54 -16.92
N VAL A 187 -19.52 28.30 -16.25
CA VAL A 187 -20.53 29.14 -16.93
C VAL A 187 -19.85 30.19 -17.83
N VAL A 188 -18.82 30.88 -17.36
CA VAL A 188 -18.07 31.86 -18.17
C VAL A 188 -17.38 31.18 -19.37
N ALA A 189 -16.74 30.03 -19.17
CA ALA A 189 -16.09 29.29 -20.25
C ALA A 189 -17.10 28.78 -21.30
N VAL A 190 -18.29 28.33 -20.88
CA VAL A 190 -19.36 27.87 -21.79
C VAL A 190 -20.01 29.03 -22.53
N VAL A 191 -20.40 30.10 -21.85
CA VAL A 191 -21.07 31.28 -22.45
C VAL A 191 -20.14 32.03 -23.41
N THR A 192 -18.82 31.98 -23.19
CA THR A 192 -17.84 32.56 -24.11
C THR A 192 -17.28 31.58 -25.14
N ALA A 193 -17.68 30.31 -25.14
CA ALA A 193 -17.20 29.32 -26.11
C ALA A 193 -17.67 29.63 -27.54
N ALA A 194 -16.95 29.11 -28.54
CA ALA A 194 -17.48 29.01 -29.89
C ALA A 194 -18.66 28.01 -29.92
N VAL A 195 -19.62 28.24 -30.82
CA VAL A 195 -20.72 27.29 -31.08
C VAL A 195 -20.14 26.01 -31.69
N PRO A 196 -20.35 24.82 -31.11
CA PRO A 196 -19.77 23.59 -31.61
C PRO A 196 -20.20 23.24 -33.03
N GLN A 197 -19.25 22.85 -33.87
CA GLN A 197 -19.49 22.41 -35.24
C GLN A 197 -19.56 20.89 -35.35
N ALA A 198 -20.00 20.38 -36.51
CA ALA A 198 -20.14 18.94 -36.74
C ALA A 198 -18.84 18.16 -36.49
N GLU A 199 -17.68 18.72 -36.82
CA GLU A 199 -16.38 18.10 -36.56
C GLU A 199 -16.07 17.99 -35.06
N ASP A 200 -16.48 18.96 -34.24
CA ASP A 200 -16.27 18.93 -32.79
C ASP A 200 -17.03 17.80 -32.11
N PHE A 201 -18.20 17.43 -32.63
CA PHE A 201 -18.92 16.24 -32.17
C PHE A 201 -18.20 14.94 -32.53
N VAL A 202 -17.53 14.86 -33.70
CA VAL A 202 -16.69 13.69 -34.05
C VAL A 202 -15.45 13.64 -33.15
N ARG A 203 -14.79 14.78 -32.95
CA ARG A 203 -13.62 14.90 -32.04
C ARG A 203 -14.00 14.49 -30.61
N PHE A 204 -15.13 15.00 -30.10
CA PHE A 204 -15.70 14.62 -28.81
C PHE A 204 -15.99 13.11 -28.73
N ALA A 205 -16.62 12.52 -29.75
CA ALA A 205 -16.95 11.10 -29.77
C ALA A 205 -15.69 10.20 -29.74
N VAL A 206 -14.65 10.53 -30.51
CA VAL A 206 -13.39 9.76 -30.49
C VAL A 206 -12.69 9.89 -29.14
N LEU A 207 -12.60 11.10 -28.57
CA LEU A 207 -12.00 11.31 -27.25
C LEU A 207 -12.80 10.59 -26.14
N ALA A 208 -14.14 10.57 -26.23
CA ALA A 208 -15.01 9.85 -25.30
C ALA A 208 -14.79 8.34 -25.38
N VAL A 209 -14.74 7.76 -26.59
CA VAL A 209 -14.46 6.32 -26.78
C VAL A 209 -13.08 5.96 -26.25
N ALA A 210 -12.05 6.75 -26.58
CA ALA A 210 -10.67 6.50 -26.14
C ALA A 210 -10.54 6.58 -24.61
N LEU A 211 -11.11 7.62 -23.99
CA LEU A 211 -11.16 7.79 -22.54
C LEU A 211 -11.90 6.64 -21.84
N VAL A 212 -13.05 6.21 -22.36
CA VAL A 212 -13.81 5.07 -21.80
C VAL A 212 -13.02 3.76 -21.92
N VAL A 213 -12.39 3.48 -23.07
CA VAL A 213 -11.54 2.30 -23.26
C VAL A 213 -10.35 2.31 -22.30
N HIS A 214 -9.63 3.44 -22.20
CA HIS A 214 -8.50 3.60 -21.26
C HIS A 214 -8.93 3.37 -19.81
N VAL A 215 -10.02 3.99 -19.37
CA VAL A 215 -10.57 3.83 -18.02
C VAL A 215 -10.98 2.39 -17.75
N VAL A 216 -11.67 1.71 -18.68
CA VAL A 216 -12.13 0.32 -18.50
C VAL A 216 -10.97 -0.68 -18.46
N VAL A 217 -9.97 -0.52 -19.35
CA VAL A 217 -8.79 -1.39 -19.41
C VAL A 217 -7.92 -1.22 -18.16
N VAL A 218 -7.61 0.03 -17.80
CA VAL A 218 -6.72 0.33 -16.67
C VAL A 218 -7.42 0.16 -15.31
N TRP A 219 -8.77 0.13 -15.26
CA TRP A 219 -9.56 0.07 -14.02
C TRP A 219 -9.02 -0.95 -13.00
N ARG A 220 -8.82 -2.22 -13.42
CA ARG A 220 -8.40 -3.29 -12.50
C ARG A 220 -6.99 -3.08 -11.95
N GLY A 221 -6.09 -2.50 -12.73
CA GLY A 221 -4.74 -2.15 -12.28
C GLY A 221 -4.77 -0.96 -11.31
N GLU A 222 -5.53 0.08 -11.66
CA GLU A 222 -5.67 1.28 -10.82
C GLU A 222 -6.44 1.00 -9.52
N GLU A 223 -7.39 0.07 -9.49
CA GLU A 223 -8.04 -0.41 -8.27
C GLU A 223 -7.05 -1.13 -7.33
N ARG A 224 -6.20 -2.02 -7.87
CA ARG A 224 -5.10 -2.65 -7.11
C ARG A 224 -4.11 -1.61 -6.56
N ARG A 225 -3.68 -0.66 -7.40
CA ARG A 225 -2.76 0.44 -7.04
C ARG A 225 -3.37 1.31 -5.93
N ARG A 226 -4.63 1.74 -6.08
CA ARG A 226 -5.36 2.56 -5.10
C ARG A 226 -5.61 1.85 -3.76
N ALA A 227 -5.75 0.52 -3.76
CA ALA A 227 -5.90 -0.26 -2.52
C ALA A 227 -4.59 -0.40 -1.71
N ARG A 228 -3.41 -0.12 -2.31
CA ARG A 228 -2.09 -0.31 -1.69
C ARG A 228 -1.26 0.97 -1.56
N ALA A 229 -1.68 2.08 -2.19
CA ALA A 229 -0.95 3.34 -2.18
C ALA A 229 -1.14 4.12 -0.87
N VAL A 230 -0.03 4.69 -0.36
CA VAL A 230 0.01 5.53 0.84
C VAL A 230 0.38 6.95 0.42
N GLY A 231 -0.62 7.81 0.21
CA GLY A 231 -0.44 9.22 -0.18
C GLY A 231 -1.53 9.73 -1.14
N PRO A 232 -1.37 10.95 -1.68
CA PRO A 232 -2.13 11.41 -2.84
C PRO A 232 -1.92 10.49 -4.05
N ILE A 233 -2.90 10.42 -4.97
CA ILE A 233 -2.83 9.54 -6.14
C ILE A 233 -3.30 10.31 -7.37
N PHE A 234 -2.41 10.42 -8.35
CA PHE A 234 -2.62 11.20 -9.57
C PHE A 234 -3.49 10.44 -10.57
N ASP A 235 -4.42 11.17 -11.20
CA ASP A 235 -5.47 10.60 -12.04
C ASP A 235 -4.99 10.57 -13.50
N LEU A 236 -4.67 9.38 -13.99
CA LEU A 236 -4.11 9.14 -15.34
C LEU A 236 -5.05 9.57 -16.48
N THR A 237 -6.27 10.02 -16.16
CA THR A 237 -7.23 10.63 -17.08
C THR A 237 -6.82 12.02 -17.57
N SER A 238 -5.89 12.71 -16.90
CA SER A 238 -5.46 14.08 -17.26
C SER A 238 -4.98 14.23 -18.71
N VAL A 239 -4.47 13.16 -19.32
CA VAL A 239 -4.13 13.10 -20.75
C VAL A 239 -5.33 13.48 -21.63
N TRP A 240 -6.48 12.84 -21.39
CA TRP A 240 -7.69 13.02 -22.20
C TRP A 240 -8.42 14.31 -21.88
N THR A 241 -8.48 14.69 -20.60
CA THR A 241 -9.20 15.90 -20.18
C THR A 241 -8.46 17.17 -20.62
N PHE A 242 -7.12 17.16 -20.64
CA PHE A 242 -6.34 18.28 -21.17
C PHE A 242 -6.35 18.32 -22.70
N ALA A 243 -6.25 17.17 -23.39
CA ALA A 243 -6.42 17.12 -24.85
C ALA A 243 -7.80 17.64 -25.30
N ALA A 244 -8.86 17.31 -24.56
CA ALA A 244 -10.21 17.81 -24.81
C ALA A 244 -10.33 19.33 -24.61
N VAL A 245 -9.64 19.91 -23.62
CA VAL A 245 -9.57 21.37 -23.43
C VAL A 245 -8.93 22.08 -24.61
N ILE A 246 -7.91 21.46 -25.25
CA ILE A 246 -7.22 22.06 -26.41
C ILE A 246 -8.05 21.93 -27.70
N VAL A 247 -8.66 20.77 -27.95
CA VAL A 247 -9.27 20.44 -29.26
C VAL A 247 -10.75 20.81 -29.35
N LEU A 248 -11.49 20.86 -28.24
CA LEU A 248 -12.94 21.05 -28.24
C LEU A 248 -13.35 22.44 -27.74
N PRO A 249 -14.50 22.97 -28.21
CA PRO A 249 -15.19 24.06 -27.53
C PRO A 249 -15.42 23.72 -26.04
N ALA A 250 -15.26 24.70 -25.15
CA ALA A 250 -15.27 24.47 -23.70
C ALA A 250 -16.56 23.77 -23.19
N SER A 251 -17.69 23.97 -23.87
CA SER A 251 -18.95 23.24 -23.64
C SER A 251 -18.81 21.73 -23.80
N LEU A 252 -18.19 21.24 -24.88
CA LEU A 252 -17.95 19.83 -25.12
C LEU A 252 -16.80 19.28 -24.25
N ALA A 253 -15.76 20.08 -24.00
CA ALA A 253 -14.67 19.69 -23.09
C ALA A 253 -15.16 19.47 -21.66
N LEU A 254 -15.93 20.40 -21.10
CA LEU A 254 -16.49 20.29 -19.76
C LEU A 254 -17.57 19.20 -19.67
N LEU A 255 -18.37 19.00 -20.73
CA LEU A 255 -19.32 17.88 -20.81
C LEU A 255 -18.61 16.51 -20.76
N LEU A 256 -17.48 16.36 -21.47
CA LEU A 256 -16.68 15.14 -21.46
C LEU A 256 -16.14 14.85 -20.05
N ILE A 257 -15.59 15.87 -19.39
CA ILE A 257 -15.04 15.77 -18.03
C ILE A 257 -16.16 15.43 -17.03
N ALA A 258 -17.30 16.12 -17.09
CA ALA A 258 -18.44 15.85 -16.22
C ALA A 258 -18.99 14.41 -16.43
N GLY A 259 -19.13 13.97 -17.68
CA GLY A 259 -19.56 12.61 -18.02
C GLY A 259 -18.59 11.53 -17.51
N MET A 260 -17.28 11.73 -17.68
CA MET A 260 -16.23 10.86 -17.13
C MET A 260 -16.30 10.77 -15.60
N ARG A 261 -16.54 11.89 -14.91
CA ARG A 261 -16.68 11.90 -13.45
C ARG A 261 -17.95 11.17 -13.02
N LEU A 262 -19.10 11.42 -13.65
CA LEU A 262 -20.34 10.69 -13.37
C LEU A 262 -20.19 9.18 -13.59
N ALA A 263 -19.56 8.77 -14.70
CA ALA A 263 -19.34 7.35 -15.03
C ALA A 263 -18.35 6.65 -14.08
N THR A 264 -17.32 7.35 -13.58
CA THR A 264 -16.32 6.76 -12.67
C THR A 264 -16.71 6.84 -11.19
N TYR A 265 -17.72 7.64 -10.80
CA TYR A 265 -18.14 7.77 -9.40
C TYR A 265 -18.49 6.42 -8.71
N PRO A 266 -19.34 5.53 -9.28
CA PRO A 266 -19.74 4.29 -8.62
C PRO A 266 -18.56 3.37 -8.30
N ILE A 267 -17.53 3.42 -9.16
CA ILE A 267 -16.37 2.55 -9.11
C ILE A 267 -15.30 3.07 -8.13
N ARG A 268 -15.16 4.40 -7.95
CA ARG A 268 -14.13 4.97 -7.06
C ARG A 268 -14.44 4.91 -5.56
N ARG A 269 -15.67 4.60 -5.16
CA ARG A 269 -16.11 4.34 -3.75
C ARG A 269 -15.65 5.38 -2.68
N ARG A 270 -15.39 6.63 -3.07
CA ARG A 270 -15.01 7.71 -2.14
C ARG A 270 -16.26 8.33 -1.47
N PRO A 271 -16.14 8.95 -0.29
CA PRO A 271 -17.16 9.87 0.22
C PRO A 271 -17.44 10.93 -0.83
N TRP A 272 -18.70 11.05 -1.24
CA TRP A 272 -19.09 11.80 -2.43
C TRP A 272 -18.84 13.31 -2.31
N TRP A 273 -18.77 13.91 -1.11
CA TRP A 273 -18.31 15.30 -0.97
C TRP A 273 -16.85 15.49 -1.42
N ARG A 274 -15.96 14.54 -1.11
CA ARG A 274 -14.57 14.54 -1.59
C ARG A 274 -14.52 14.28 -3.10
N TYR A 275 -15.47 13.50 -3.61
CA TYR A 275 -15.62 13.26 -5.04
C TYR A 275 -16.11 14.50 -5.79
N LEU A 276 -17.09 15.23 -5.23
CA LEU A 276 -17.69 16.45 -5.77
C LEU A 276 -16.65 17.57 -5.80
N PHE A 277 -16.03 17.87 -4.66
CA PHE A 277 -14.92 18.82 -4.56
C PHE A 277 -13.81 18.52 -5.58
N GLY A 278 -13.32 17.28 -5.62
CA GLY A 278 -12.29 16.86 -6.58
C GLY A 278 -12.77 16.80 -8.04
N SER A 279 -14.08 16.92 -8.31
CA SER A 279 -14.64 17.11 -9.66
C SER A 279 -14.74 18.60 -10.00
N ALA A 280 -15.10 19.44 -9.02
CA ALA A 280 -15.14 20.88 -9.16
C ALA A 280 -13.75 21.46 -9.42
N VAL A 281 -12.71 21.02 -8.68
CA VAL A 281 -11.31 21.41 -8.94
C VAL A 281 -10.88 21.05 -10.37
N LEU A 282 -11.23 19.87 -10.86
CA LEU A 282 -10.90 19.39 -12.21
C LEU A 282 -11.65 20.16 -13.32
N LEU A 283 -12.91 20.52 -13.07
CA LEU A 283 -13.71 21.34 -13.98
C LEU A 283 -13.23 22.82 -13.96
N ALA A 284 -12.81 23.34 -12.81
CA ALA A 284 -12.21 24.65 -12.68
C ALA A 284 -10.88 24.76 -13.43
N SER A 285 -9.98 23.76 -13.30
CA SER A 285 -8.71 23.74 -14.03
C SER A 285 -8.92 23.68 -15.55
N ALA A 286 -9.90 22.88 -16.01
CA ALA A 286 -10.28 22.83 -17.42
C ALA A 286 -10.89 24.14 -17.94
N ALA A 287 -11.82 24.75 -17.20
CA ALA A 287 -12.45 26.00 -17.57
C ALA A 287 -11.46 27.19 -17.57
N ALA A 288 -10.56 27.25 -16.57
CA ALA A 288 -9.51 28.26 -16.50
C ALA A 288 -8.51 28.13 -17.65
N ALA A 289 -8.08 26.91 -17.99
CA ALA A 289 -7.20 26.66 -19.14
C ALA A 289 -7.86 26.99 -20.49
N ALA A 290 -9.14 26.65 -20.68
CA ALA A 290 -9.90 27.02 -21.87
C ALA A 290 -10.04 28.55 -22.01
N LEU A 291 -10.34 29.25 -20.91
CA LEU A 291 -10.40 30.71 -20.89
C LEU A 291 -9.03 31.36 -21.15
N PHE A 292 -7.96 30.80 -20.59
CA PHE A 292 -6.58 31.23 -20.89
C PHE A 292 -6.26 31.11 -22.39
N MET A 293 -6.50 29.94 -22.99
CA MET A 293 -6.29 29.77 -24.44
C MET A 293 -7.10 30.78 -25.26
N ARG A 294 -8.37 31.00 -24.92
CA ARG A 294 -9.23 31.99 -25.60
C ARG A 294 -8.63 33.40 -25.52
N LEU A 295 -8.15 33.83 -24.36
CA LEU A 295 -7.54 35.16 -24.18
C LEU A 295 -6.24 35.29 -24.96
N PHE A 296 -5.38 34.28 -24.96
CA PHE A 296 -4.06 34.34 -25.60
C PHE A 296 -4.08 34.05 -27.11
N THR A 297 -5.08 33.32 -27.62
CA THR A 297 -5.33 33.23 -29.08
C THR A 297 -6.05 34.45 -29.65
N ALA A 298 -6.74 35.23 -28.82
CA ALA A 298 -7.37 36.49 -29.23
C ALA A 298 -6.41 37.69 -29.19
N LEU A 299 -5.20 37.55 -28.63
CA LEU A 299 -4.15 38.56 -28.75
C LEU A 299 -3.61 38.54 -30.19
N PRO A 300 -3.63 39.69 -30.91
CA PRO A 300 -3.03 39.74 -32.23
C PRO A 300 -1.51 39.58 -32.11
N LEU A 301 -0.99 38.44 -32.57
CA LEU A 301 0.45 38.24 -32.78
C LEU A 301 0.89 39.12 -33.95
N THR A 302 1.26 40.38 -33.67
CA THR A 302 1.61 41.42 -34.66
C THR A 302 2.97 41.19 -35.34
N SER A 303 3.18 39.99 -35.87
CA SER A 303 4.42 39.52 -36.49
C SER A 303 4.10 38.62 -37.67
N THR A 304 4.82 38.81 -38.78
CA THR A 304 4.40 38.35 -40.12
C THR A 304 5.04 37.03 -40.57
N THR A 305 5.64 36.27 -39.66
CA THR A 305 6.39 35.05 -40.00
C THR A 305 5.80 33.80 -39.37
N GLU A 306 5.85 32.68 -40.09
CA GLU A 306 5.26 31.41 -39.66
C GLU A 306 5.81 30.91 -38.30
N LEU A 307 7.11 31.14 -38.07
CA LEU A 307 7.80 30.78 -36.83
C LEU A 307 7.24 31.49 -35.59
N THR A 308 6.82 32.76 -35.68
CA THR A 308 6.27 33.47 -34.51
C THR A 308 4.85 33.01 -34.18
N VAL A 309 4.07 32.62 -35.19
CA VAL A 309 2.75 31.98 -34.99
C VAL A 309 2.92 30.61 -34.32
N GLN A 310 3.86 29.78 -34.80
CA GLN A 310 4.17 28.48 -34.18
C GLN A 310 4.67 28.63 -32.74
N ALA A 311 5.57 29.59 -32.46
CA ALA A 311 6.05 29.88 -31.12
C ALA A 311 4.94 30.38 -30.18
N GLY A 312 4.05 31.25 -30.68
CA GLY A 312 2.88 31.73 -29.93
C GLY A 312 1.89 30.61 -29.58
N LEU A 313 1.67 29.66 -30.49
CA LEU A 313 0.86 28.46 -30.23
C LEU A 313 1.48 27.58 -29.12
N VAL A 314 2.79 27.29 -29.20
CA VAL A 314 3.49 26.50 -28.17
C VAL A 314 3.45 27.20 -26.80
N ALA A 315 3.68 28.52 -26.76
CA ALA A 315 3.58 29.31 -25.53
C ALA A 315 2.15 29.28 -24.94
N THR A 316 1.12 29.35 -25.79
CA THR A 316 -0.28 29.31 -25.37
C THR A 316 -0.67 27.93 -24.80
N VAL A 317 -0.28 26.83 -25.44
CA VAL A 317 -0.55 25.47 -24.96
C VAL A 317 0.22 25.19 -23.65
N THR A 318 1.48 25.63 -23.55
CA THR A 318 2.29 25.50 -22.33
C THR A 318 1.70 26.33 -21.18
N GLY A 319 1.24 27.56 -21.47
CA GLY A 319 0.56 28.41 -20.50
C GLY A 319 -0.77 27.80 -20.02
N ALA A 320 -1.56 27.20 -20.93
CA ALA A 320 -2.79 26.50 -20.57
C ALA A 320 -2.52 25.26 -19.69
N ALA A 321 -1.45 24.51 -19.96
CA ALA A 321 -1.01 23.39 -19.12
C ALA A 321 -0.61 23.87 -17.71
N LEU A 322 0.14 24.97 -17.62
CA LEU A 322 0.52 25.58 -16.35
C LEU A 322 -0.69 26.09 -15.55
N VAL A 323 -1.64 26.77 -16.20
CA VAL A 323 -2.90 27.23 -15.56
C VAL A 323 -3.71 26.04 -15.05
N TYR A 324 -3.86 24.99 -15.86
CA TYR A 324 -4.55 23.77 -15.47
C TYR A 324 -3.90 23.13 -14.22
N TRP A 325 -2.57 22.99 -14.22
CA TRP A 325 -1.81 22.43 -13.11
C TRP A 325 -1.92 23.29 -11.84
N VAL A 326 -1.68 24.60 -11.94
CA VAL A 326 -1.73 25.53 -10.79
C VAL A 326 -3.10 25.54 -10.14
N VAL A 327 -4.19 25.56 -10.93
CA VAL A 327 -5.56 25.51 -10.37
C VAL A 327 -5.83 24.16 -9.69
N GLN A 328 -5.38 23.05 -10.28
CA GLN A 328 -5.55 21.73 -9.69
C GLN A 328 -4.75 21.55 -8.39
N ALA A 329 -3.49 21.99 -8.37
CA ALA A 329 -2.60 21.92 -7.21
C ALA A 329 -3.09 22.84 -6.08
N ALA A 330 -3.47 24.09 -6.38
CA ALA A 330 -3.97 25.03 -5.39
C ALA A 330 -5.26 24.54 -4.71
N GLY A 331 -6.19 23.95 -5.47
CA GLY A 331 -7.41 23.35 -4.93
C GLY A 331 -7.13 22.24 -3.91
N HIS A 332 -6.25 21.29 -4.27
CA HIS A 332 -5.92 20.17 -3.38
C HIS A 332 -5.07 20.59 -2.17
N ALA A 333 -4.09 21.48 -2.36
CA ALA A 333 -3.28 22.00 -1.25
C ALA A 333 -4.12 22.81 -0.24
N GLY A 334 -5.11 23.58 -0.71
CA GLY A 334 -6.01 24.34 0.15
C GLY A 334 -6.86 23.45 1.05
N ILE A 335 -7.48 22.40 0.52
CA ILE A 335 -8.29 21.49 1.35
C ILE A 335 -7.42 20.66 2.31
N LEU A 336 -6.22 20.24 1.89
CA LEU A 336 -5.32 19.45 2.74
C LEU A 336 -4.76 20.28 3.91
N THR A 337 -4.27 21.49 3.67
CA THR A 337 -3.77 22.38 4.75
C THR A 337 -4.88 22.76 5.73
N LEU A 338 -6.09 23.07 5.25
CA LEU A 338 -7.22 23.42 6.13
C LEU A 338 -7.73 22.24 6.98
N THR A 339 -7.54 20.99 6.52
CA THR A 339 -7.97 19.78 7.24
C THR A 339 -6.90 19.17 8.14
N LEU A 340 -5.63 19.15 7.71
CA LEU A 340 -4.51 18.57 8.46
C LEU A 340 -3.77 19.59 9.34
N GLY A 341 -3.88 20.89 9.05
CA GLY A 341 -3.21 21.96 9.80
C GLY A 341 -1.73 22.17 9.46
N GLU A 342 -1.18 21.38 8.51
CA GLU A 342 0.20 21.48 8.07
C GLU A 342 0.47 22.68 7.13
N ARG A 343 1.75 22.95 6.87
CA ARG A 343 2.19 24.10 6.07
C ARG A 343 2.07 23.81 4.57
N LEU A 344 1.64 24.80 3.79
CA LEU A 344 1.43 24.71 2.33
C LEU A 344 2.58 24.05 1.55
N ARG A 345 3.82 24.40 1.89
CA ARG A 345 5.05 23.89 1.23
C ARG A 345 5.20 22.35 1.31
N ASP A 346 4.69 21.75 2.38
CA ASP A 346 4.87 20.33 2.71
C ASP A 346 3.76 19.48 2.03
N GLN A 347 2.81 20.13 1.34
CA GLN A 347 1.63 19.55 0.67
C GLN A 347 1.68 19.60 -0.87
N TRP A 348 2.79 20.07 -1.47
CA TRP A 348 2.95 20.23 -2.93
C TRP A 348 3.19 18.92 -3.73
N GLY A 349 2.85 17.76 -3.16
CA GLY A 349 3.14 16.44 -3.76
C GLY A 349 4.63 16.07 -3.75
N SER A 350 4.97 14.84 -4.10
CA SER A 350 6.38 14.46 -4.27
C SER A 350 6.95 14.96 -5.61
N ARG A 351 8.29 14.91 -5.78
CA ARG A 351 8.91 15.22 -7.08
C ARG A 351 8.45 14.27 -8.18
N GLY A 352 8.28 12.98 -7.88
CA GLY A 352 7.82 11.98 -8.86
C GLY A 352 6.37 12.20 -9.28
N ASP A 353 5.52 12.63 -8.35
CA ASP A 353 4.11 12.95 -8.58
C ASP A 353 3.93 14.12 -9.57
N ASN A 354 4.60 15.24 -9.30
CA ASN A 354 4.52 16.43 -10.17
C ASN A 354 5.11 16.16 -11.57
N VAL A 355 6.18 15.35 -11.66
CA VAL A 355 6.73 14.90 -12.94
C VAL A 355 5.75 14.00 -13.69
N ALA A 356 5.04 13.11 -13.00
CA ALA A 356 4.01 12.25 -13.61
C ALA A 356 2.82 13.08 -14.13
N GLU A 357 2.33 14.07 -13.36
CA GLU A 357 1.25 14.94 -13.82
C GLU A 357 1.69 15.79 -15.03
N ALA A 358 2.87 16.43 -14.96
CA ALA A 358 3.44 17.18 -16.08
C ALA A 358 3.59 16.30 -17.35
N ALA A 359 4.04 15.05 -17.21
CA ALA A 359 4.11 14.10 -18.31
C ALA A 359 2.72 13.81 -18.91
N THR A 360 1.66 13.65 -18.09
CA THR A 360 0.30 13.47 -18.64
C THR A 360 -0.22 14.69 -19.39
N LEU A 361 0.13 15.91 -18.95
CA LEU A 361 -0.24 17.14 -19.65
C LEU A 361 0.52 17.29 -20.98
N VAL A 362 1.82 16.95 -21.02
CA VAL A 362 2.60 16.91 -22.27
C VAL A 362 2.02 15.89 -23.25
N VAL A 363 1.68 14.68 -22.81
CA VAL A 363 1.02 13.69 -23.68
C VAL A 363 -0.36 14.18 -24.14
N GLY A 364 -1.13 14.87 -23.29
CA GLY A 364 -2.39 15.51 -23.68
C GLY A 364 -2.23 16.61 -24.73
N GLY A 365 -1.17 17.43 -24.63
CA GLY A 365 -0.82 18.43 -25.64
C GLY A 365 -0.39 17.82 -26.98
N LEU A 366 0.46 16.79 -26.96
CA LEU A 366 0.87 16.05 -28.15
C LEU A 366 -0.32 15.32 -28.80
N LEU A 367 -1.22 14.77 -27.99
CA LEU A 367 -2.47 14.14 -28.43
C LEU A 367 -3.39 15.15 -29.15
N ALA A 368 -3.51 16.37 -28.62
CA ALA A 368 -4.25 17.44 -29.27
C ALA A 368 -3.64 17.85 -30.62
N VAL A 369 -2.31 18.02 -30.68
CA VAL A 369 -1.58 18.32 -31.93
C VAL A 369 -1.75 17.20 -32.95
N ALA A 370 -1.65 15.93 -32.55
CA ALA A 370 -1.88 14.79 -33.44
C ALA A 370 -3.30 14.81 -34.04
N MET A 371 -4.31 15.21 -33.26
CA MET A 371 -5.70 15.24 -33.69
C MET A 371 -5.98 16.25 -34.82
N VAL A 372 -5.15 17.30 -34.96
CA VAL A 372 -5.18 18.25 -36.09
C VAL A 372 -4.85 17.57 -37.42
N PHE A 373 -3.97 16.57 -37.41
CA PHE A 373 -3.60 15.80 -38.61
C PHE A 373 -4.56 14.65 -38.91
N GLY A 374 -5.40 14.24 -37.95
CA GLY A 374 -6.36 13.16 -38.15
C GLY A 374 -7.16 12.81 -36.90
N VAL A 375 -8.49 12.90 -37.01
CA VAL A 375 -9.45 12.75 -35.89
C VAL A 375 -9.36 11.40 -35.16
N PHE A 376 -8.83 10.34 -35.80
CA PHE A 376 -8.72 9.00 -35.21
C PHE A 376 -7.37 8.69 -34.53
N TYR A 377 -6.35 9.54 -34.69
CA TYR A 377 -5.05 9.32 -34.05
C TYR A 377 -5.06 9.18 -32.51
N PRO A 378 -6.02 9.77 -31.75
CA PRO A 378 -6.17 9.46 -30.32
C PRO A 378 -6.33 7.99 -29.96
N LEU A 379 -6.84 7.16 -30.87
CA LEU A 379 -6.98 5.72 -30.64
C LEU A 379 -5.62 4.99 -30.66
N LEU A 380 -4.61 5.54 -31.34
CA LEU A 380 -3.25 4.98 -31.33
C LEU A 380 -2.55 5.19 -29.98
N VAL A 381 -2.86 6.27 -29.26
CA VAL A 381 -2.30 6.52 -27.93
C VAL A 381 -2.74 5.44 -26.93
N LEU A 382 -3.87 4.77 -27.14
CA LEU A 382 -4.26 3.60 -26.33
C LEU A 382 -3.24 2.45 -26.40
N LEU A 383 -2.61 2.25 -27.56
CA LEU A 383 -1.61 1.18 -27.77
C LEU A 383 -0.32 1.40 -26.95
N VAL A 384 -0.09 2.63 -26.48
CA VAL A 384 1.07 2.99 -25.65
C VAL A 384 0.63 3.21 -24.20
N LEU A 385 -0.42 4.00 -23.98
CA LEU A 385 -0.88 4.41 -22.66
C LEU A 385 -1.55 3.28 -21.87
N CYS A 386 -2.23 2.32 -22.51
CA CYS A 386 -2.77 1.16 -21.80
C CYS A 386 -1.67 0.23 -21.26
N PRO A 387 -0.73 -0.31 -22.07
CA PRO A 387 0.29 -1.22 -21.55
C PRO A 387 1.23 -0.58 -20.53
N ILE A 388 1.63 0.69 -20.71
CA ILE A 388 2.46 1.39 -19.71
C ILE A 388 1.76 1.48 -18.36
N ASN A 389 0.47 1.81 -18.33
CA ASN A 389 -0.27 1.93 -17.07
C ASN A 389 -0.57 0.58 -16.41
N LEU A 390 -0.74 -0.48 -17.20
CA LEU A 390 -0.87 -1.86 -16.67
C LEU A 390 0.47 -2.34 -16.08
N MET A 391 1.58 -2.17 -16.80
CA MET A 391 2.94 -2.47 -16.35
C MET A 391 3.28 -1.72 -15.05
N LEU A 392 2.94 -0.42 -14.96
CA LEU A 392 3.13 0.38 -13.76
C LEU A 392 2.28 -0.11 -12.58
N ALA A 393 1.04 -0.56 -12.84
CA ALA A 393 0.17 -1.10 -11.79
C ALA A 393 0.68 -2.44 -11.23
N ASP A 394 1.17 -3.33 -12.09
CA ASP A 394 1.66 -4.65 -11.67
C ASP A 394 3.07 -4.56 -11.04
N HIS A 395 4.01 -3.75 -11.56
CA HIS A 395 5.29 -3.50 -10.87
C HIS A 395 5.12 -2.91 -9.46
N MET A 396 4.13 -2.04 -9.26
CA MET A 396 3.79 -1.51 -7.93
C MET A 396 3.09 -2.56 -7.05
N ALA A 397 2.48 -3.58 -7.64
CA ALA A 397 1.93 -4.74 -6.91
C ALA A 397 3.06 -5.69 -6.46
N ASP A 398 4.02 -5.99 -7.34
CA ASP A 398 5.20 -6.81 -7.04
C ASP A 398 6.06 -6.16 -5.94
N ALA A 399 6.34 -4.87 -6.08
CA ALA A 399 7.06 -4.09 -5.08
C ALA A 399 6.32 -3.97 -3.73
N ALA A 400 5.01 -4.24 -3.68
CA ALA A 400 4.28 -4.36 -2.42
C ALA A 400 4.42 -5.77 -1.81
N GLN A 401 4.39 -6.84 -2.62
CA GLN A 401 4.64 -8.20 -2.14
C GLN A 401 6.08 -8.38 -1.65
N LEU A 402 7.08 -7.84 -2.37
CA LEU A 402 8.48 -7.80 -1.95
C LEU A 402 8.65 -7.09 -0.59
N ARG A 403 7.90 -6.00 -0.34
CA ARG A 403 7.92 -5.31 0.97
C ARG A 403 7.30 -6.15 2.08
N GLU A 404 6.23 -6.88 1.82
CA GLU A 404 5.57 -7.70 2.85
C GLU A 404 6.40 -8.97 3.16
N HIS A 405 6.96 -9.63 2.15
CA HIS A 405 7.96 -10.70 2.37
C HIS A 405 9.20 -10.19 3.12
N ALA A 406 9.61 -8.94 2.91
CA ALA A 406 10.68 -8.29 3.68
C ALA A 406 10.28 -7.85 5.11
N ARG A 407 9.04 -8.09 5.56
CA ARG A 407 8.51 -7.76 6.90
C ARG A 407 8.20 -8.98 7.77
N THR A 408 8.08 -10.16 7.18
CA THR A 408 7.91 -11.44 7.89
C THR A 408 9.25 -12.18 8.05
N ASP A 409 9.40 -12.96 9.13
CA ASP A 409 10.45 -13.98 9.24
C ASP A 409 9.99 -15.28 8.57
N ALA A 410 10.83 -15.85 7.70
CA ALA A 410 10.46 -17.00 6.87
C ALA A 410 10.38 -18.32 7.65
N ARG A 411 11.00 -18.42 8.85
CA ARG A 411 10.99 -19.66 9.67
C ARG A 411 9.81 -19.72 10.63
N THR A 412 9.34 -18.58 11.12
CA THR A 412 8.28 -18.48 12.14
C THR A 412 6.98 -17.86 11.63
N GLY A 413 7.02 -17.21 10.45
CA GLY A 413 5.90 -16.45 9.87
C GLY A 413 5.49 -15.22 10.68
N LEU A 414 6.18 -14.91 11.77
CA LEU A 414 5.95 -13.71 12.57
C LEU A 414 6.51 -12.49 11.82
N LEU A 415 6.33 -11.28 12.36
CA LEU A 415 7.10 -10.14 11.86
C LEU A 415 8.59 -10.35 12.15
N ASN A 416 9.46 -9.84 11.28
CA ASN A 416 10.88 -9.76 11.54
C ASN A 416 11.25 -8.43 12.24
N SER A 417 12.52 -8.23 12.61
CA SER A 417 13.04 -7.00 13.22
C SER A 417 12.83 -5.73 12.40
N ARG A 418 12.52 -5.81 11.10
CA ARG A 418 12.06 -4.65 10.32
C ARG A 418 10.56 -4.41 10.50
N GLY A 419 9.75 -5.47 10.39
CA GLY A 419 8.31 -5.41 10.62
C GLY A 419 7.96 -4.88 12.01
N LEU A 420 8.69 -5.30 13.04
CA LEU A 420 8.56 -4.81 14.41
C LEU A 420 8.80 -3.30 14.51
N ARG A 421 9.98 -2.82 14.09
CA ARG A 421 10.35 -1.38 14.14
C ARG A 421 9.41 -0.48 13.35
N GLU A 422 8.84 -0.97 12.24
CA GLU A 422 7.87 -0.21 11.44
C GLU A 422 6.45 -0.16 12.05
N GLN A 423 6.10 -1.05 12.98
CA GLN A 423 4.75 -1.18 13.55
C GLN A 423 4.64 -0.79 15.03
N ALA A 424 5.61 -1.17 15.87
CA ALA A 424 5.54 -1.00 17.32
C ALA A 424 5.38 0.46 17.78
N PRO A 425 6.16 1.44 17.27
CA PRO A 425 5.95 2.86 17.61
C PRO A 425 4.53 3.34 17.27
N ARG A 426 3.92 2.82 16.19
CA ARG A 426 2.57 3.20 15.75
C ARG A 426 1.47 2.58 16.60
N VAL A 427 1.73 1.50 17.34
CA VAL A 427 0.79 0.95 18.34
C VAL A 427 0.91 1.74 19.64
N LEU A 428 2.14 1.95 20.13
CA LEU A 428 2.40 2.66 21.37
C LEU A 428 1.93 4.12 21.32
N GLU A 429 2.19 4.83 20.21
CA GLU A 429 1.72 6.21 20.02
C GLU A 429 0.18 6.33 20.02
N ARG A 430 -0.53 5.31 19.52
CA ARG A 430 -2.00 5.25 19.60
C ARG A 430 -2.48 5.03 21.03
N CYS A 431 -1.80 4.18 21.80
CA CYS A 431 -2.14 3.95 23.21
C CYS A 431 -1.87 5.22 24.04
N ARG A 432 -0.70 5.84 23.86
CA ARG A 432 -0.31 7.13 24.48
C ARG A 432 -1.32 8.23 24.17
N THR A 433 -1.78 8.34 22.93
CA THR A 433 -2.80 9.33 22.51
C THR A 433 -4.19 9.03 23.07
N ALA A 434 -4.54 7.75 23.26
CA ALA A 434 -5.81 7.32 23.84
C ALA A 434 -5.81 7.31 25.39
N GLY A 435 -4.65 7.47 26.04
CA GLY A 435 -4.50 7.32 27.49
C GLY A 435 -4.58 5.86 27.98
N THR A 436 -4.45 4.87 27.08
CA THR A 436 -4.51 3.44 27.43
C THR A 436 -3.12 2.86 27.71
N PRO A 437 -2.99 1.88 28.62
CA PRO A 437 -1.71 1.23 28.90
C PRO A 437 -1.27 0.34 27.73
N ALA A 438 0.02 0.05 27.66
CA ALA A 438 0.57 -0.93 26.73
C ALA A 438 1.84 -1.56 27.29
N ALA A 439 2.18 -2.76 26.86
CA ALA A 439 3.37 -3.49 27.31
C ALA A 439 4.25 -3.98 26.17
N VAL A 440 5.54 -4.13 26.46
CA VAL A 440 6.54 -4.79 25.60
C VAL A 440 7.10 -5.99 26.36
N LEU A 441 7.11 -7.15 25.73
CA LEU A 441 7.73 -8.37 26.23
C LEU A 441 8.89 -8.74 25.31
N ILE A 442 10.06 -9.06 25.86
CA ILE A 442 11.17 -9.68 25.12
C ILE A 442 11.37 -11.09 25.66
N ILE A 443 11.40 -12.07 24.76
CA ILE A 443 11.34 -13.50 25.03
C ILE A 443 12.55 -14.15 24.37
N ASP A 444 13.28 -14.99 25.09
CA ASP A 444 14.49 -15.67 24.61
C ASP A 444 14.44 -17.14 25.02
N LEU A 445 14.79 -18.03 24.09
CA LEU A 445 14.77 -19.47 24.30
C LEU A 445 16.02 -19.94 25.06
N ASP A 446 15.81 -20.41 26.29
CA ASP A 446 16.88 -20.78 27.20
C ASP A 446 17.78 -21.88 26.60
N LEU A 447 19.07 -21.57 26.46
CA LEU A 447 20.10 -22.49 25.96
C LEU A 447 19.85 -23.00 24.53
N PHE A 448 19.15 -22.23 23.68
CA PHE A 448 18.82 -22.64 22.30
C PHE A 448 20.04 -23.05 21.46
N LYS A 449 21.22 -22.45 21.68
CA LYS A 449 22.47 -22.94 21.06
C LYS A 449 22.71 -24.44 21.30
N SER A 450 22.42 -24.97 22.50
CA SER A 450 22.56 -26.40 22.80
C SER A 450 21.68 -27.30 21.91
N ILE A 451 20.51 -26.81 21.46
CA ILE A 451 19.62 -27.55 20.55
C ILE A 451 20.32 -27.75 19.21
N ASN A 452 20.99 -26.71 18.72
CA ASN A 452 21.76 -26.72 17.47
C ASN A 452 23.05 -27.56 17.61
N ASP A 453 23.78 -27.38 18.71
CA ASP A 453 25.03 -28.09 18.96
C ASP A 453 24.78 -29.61 19.12
N THR A 454 23.72 -30.03 19.81
CA THR A 454 23.32 -31.44 19.94
C THR A 454 22.70 -31.98 18.65
N TRP A 455 21.52 -31.50 18.25
CA TRP A 455 20.69 -32.13 17.19
C TRP A 455 20.78 -31.46 15.82
N GLY A 456 21.46 -30.33 15.69
CA GLY A 456 21.68 -29.62 14.43
C GLY A 456 20.67 -28.50 14.16
N HIS A 457 21.00 -27.65 13.18
CA HIS A 457 20.14 -26.52 12.78
C HIS A 457 18.72 -26.89 12.34
N PRO A 458 18.42 -28.04 11.70
CA PRO A 458 17.03 -28.43 11.41
C PRO A 458 16.16 -28.59 12.66
N ALA A 459 16.74 -29.11 13.76
CA ALA A 459 16.04 -29.21 15.04
C ALA A 459 15.85 -27.83 15.69
N GLY A 460 16.85 -26.95 15.61
CA GLY A 460 16.74 -25.55 16.05
C GLY A 460 15.65 -24.78 15.29
N ASP A 461 15.61 -24.91 13.96
CA ASP A 461 14.62 -24.24 13.11
C ASP A 461 13.19 -24.78 13.33
N ALA A 462 13.03 -26.07 13.59
CA ALA A 462 11.75 -26.64 14.01
C ALA A 462 11.27 -26.08 15.37
N VAL A 463 12.16 -25.92 16.35
CA VAL A 463 11.84 -25.30 17.65
C VAL A 463 11.49 -23.81 17.51
N LEU A 464 12.19 -23.07 16.65
CA LEU A 464 11.85 -21.68 16.33
C LEU A 464 10.46 -21.59 15.68
N ALA A 465 10.16 -22.45 14.71
CA ALA A 465 8.86 -22.48 14.03
C ALA A 465 7.71 -22.79 15.01
N ALA A 466 7.88 -23.81 15.87
CA ALA A 466 6.91 -24.16 16.90
C ALA A 466 6.69 -23.01 17.90
N THR A 467 7.77 -22.39 18.38
CA THR A 467 7.69 -21.19 19.24
C THR A 467 6.95 -20.05 18.54
N GLY A 468 7.21 -19.84 17.25
CA GLY A 468 6.53 -18.84 16.44
C GLY A 468 5.01 -19.04 16.34
N GLU A 469 4.57 -20.29 16.19
CA GLU A 469 3.13 -20.63 16.21
C GLU A 469 2.53 -20.47 17.61
N THR A 470 3.20 -20.94 18.67
CA THR A 470 2.76 -20.75 20.06
C THR A 470 2.57 -19.26 20.41
N LEU A 471 3.49 -18.40 19.96
CA LEU A 471 3.36 -16.95 20.13
C LEU A 471 2.22 -16.36 19.30
N ARG A 472 2.00 -16.84 18.08
CA ARG A 472 0.87 -16.43 17.22
C ARG A 472 -0.50 -16.80 17.81
N GLU A 473 -0.63 -17.99 18.40
CA GLU A 473 -1.85 -18.42 19.09
C GLU A 473 -2.04 -17.73 20.45
N SER A 474 -0.94 -17.31 21.09
CA SER A 474 -0.97 -16.64 22.40
C SER A 474 -1.44 -15.18 22.38
N VAL A 475 -1.45 -14.53 21.21
CA VAL A 475 -1.71 -13.09 21.06
C VAL A 475 -3.08 -12.77 20.45
N ARG A 476 -3.58 -11.56 20.72
CA ARG A 476 -4.91 -11.08 20.32
C ARG A 476 -4.86 -10.30 19.00
N PRO A 477 -6.00 -10.17 18.28
CA PRO A 477 -6.10 -9.26 17.14
C PRO A 477 -5.83 -7.80 17.54
N GLY A 478 -4.66 -7.28 17.17
CA GLY A 478 -4.20 -5.93 17.51
C GLY A 478 -2.84 -5.91 18.22
N ASP A 479 -2.47 -7.02 18.86
CA ASP A 479 -1.13 -7.27 19.38
C ASP A 479 -0.13 -7.41 18.23
N ILE A 480 1.14 -7.11 18.50
CA ILE A 480 2.27 -7.37 17.59
C ILE A 480 3.05 -8.57 18.11
N ALA A 481 3.36 -9.53 17.25
CA ALA A 481 4.29 -10.61 17.52
C ALA A 481 5.41 -10.65 16.46
N ALA A 482 6.66 -10.66 16.91
CA ALA A 482 7.84 -10.60 16.06
C ALA A 482 8.97 -11.51 16.56
N ARG A 483 9.85 -11.91 15.64
CA ARG A 483 11.18 -12.45 15.90
C ARG A 483 12.21 -11.38 15.52
N ASP A 484 13.00 -10.92 16.49
CA ASP A 484 13.87 -9.74 16.30
C ASP A 484 15.28 -10.16 15.84
N GLY A 485 15.80 -11.28 16.35
CA GLY A 485 17.04 -11.91 15.91
C GLY A 485 17.20 -13.30 16.51
N GLY A 486 18.07 -14.15 15.96
CA GLY A 486 18.48 -15.43 16.58
C GLY A 486 17.33 -16.26 17.18
N GLU A 487 17.37 -16.41 18.50
CA GLU A 487 16.38 -17.06 19.38
C GLU A 487 15.46 -16.08 20.14
N GLU A 488 15.50 -14.79 19.81
CA GLU A 488 14.79 -13.69 20.47
C GLU A 488 13.51 -13.27 19.74
N PHE A 489 12.43 -13.15 20.51
CA PHE A 489 11.10 -12.73 20.09
C PHE A 489 10.63 -11.52 20.89
N VAL A 490 9.82 -10.67 20.27
CA VAL A 490 9.25 -9.47 20.90
C VAL A 490 7.75 -9.43 20.68
N LEU A 491 7.00 -9.21 21.76
CA LEU A 491 5.58 -8.89 21.70
C LEU A 491 5.33 -7.44 22.10
N VAL A 492 4.35 -6.79 21.46
CA VAL A 492 3.82 -5.49 21.89
C VAL A 492 2.32 -5.60 22.06
N LEU A 493 1.85 -5.38 23.29
CA LEU A 493 0.49 -5.63 23.74
C LEU A 493 -0.20 -4.28 24.02
N PRO A 494 -1.06 -3.77 23.11
CA PRO A 494 -1.91 -2.62 23.42
C PRO A 494 -2.96 -2.94 24.49
N ASP A 495 -3.51 -1.90 25.11
CA ASP A 495 -4.56 -1.99 26.16
C ASP A 495 -4.23 -3.00 27.27
N THR A 496 -2.94 -3.13 27.60
CA THR A 496 -2.41 -4.16 28.49
C THR A 496 -1.55 -3.51 29.56
N ASN A 497 -2.00 -3.59 30.81
CA ASN A 497 -1.26 -3.07 31.97
C ASN A 497 -0.17 -4.06 32.45
N ARG A 498 0.70 -3.57 33.33
CA ARG A 498 1.85 -4.28 33.93
C ARG A 498 1.50 -5.70 34.43
N ALA A 499 0.47 -5.83 35.27
CA ALA A 499 0.05 -7.13 35.82
C ALA A 499 -0.52 -8.08 34.74
N ALA A 500 -1.31 -7.56 33.80
CA ALA A 500 -1.84 -8.34 32.68
C ALA A 500 -0.72 -8.83 31.74
N ALA A 501 0.29 -7.99 31.48
CA ALA A 501 1.46 -8.32 30.69
C ALA A 501 2.29 -9.45 31.34
N LEU A 502 2.51 -9.39 32.65
CA LEU A 502 3.20 -10.45 33.41
C LEU A 502 2.41 -11.77 33.43
N GLY A 503 1.07 -11.70 33.42
CA GLY A 503 0.20 -12.86 33.24
C GLY A 503 0.28 -13.48 31.83
N VAL A 504 0.36 -12.64 30.78
CA VAL A 504 0.59 -13.09 29.39
C VAL A 504 1.98 -13.74 29.24
N ALA A 505 3.02 -13.11 29.79
CA ALA A 505 4.37 -13.66 29.80
C ALA A 505 4.43 -15.04 30.49
N ASN A 506 3.82 -15.18 31.68
CA ASN A 506 3.84 -16.47 32.39
C ASN A 506 3.04 -17.57 31.68
N ARG A 507 1.96 -17.23 30.96
CA ARG A 507 1.25 -18.20 30.11
C ARG A 507 2.17 -18.68 28.98
N ILE A 508 2.69 -17.76 28.16
CA ILE A 508 3.59 -18.06 27.04
C ILE A 508 4.78 -18.92 27.48
N ARG A 509 5.38 -18.60 28.64
CA ARG A 509 6.49 -19.37 29.21
C ARG A 509 6.12 -20.83 29.50
N LEU A 510 4.92 -21.07 30.04
CA LEU A 510 4.42 -22.42 30.32
C LEU A 510 4.06 -23.16 29.03
N ASP A 511 3.48 -22.47 28.05
CA ASP A 511 3.14 -23.03 26.74
C ASP A 511 4.41 -23.47 25.98
N ILE A 512 5.46 -22.63 25.98
CA ILE A 512 6.79 -22.97 25.43
C ILE A 512 7.40 -24.15 26.20
N ALA A 513 7.35 -24.16 27.53
CA ALA A 513 7.87 -25.26 28.36
C ALA A 513 7.14 -26.60 28.12
N ALA A 514 5.88 -26.55 27.69
CA ALA A 514 5.08 -27.73 27.34
C ALA A 514 5.32 -28.24 25.90
N LEU A 515 6.07 -27.51 25.05
CA LEU A 515 6.29 -27.89 23.67
C LEU A 515 6.99 -29.25 23.53
N ARG A 516 6.48 -30.03 22.57
CA ARG A 516 7.07 -31.28 22.08
C ARG A 516 7.14 -31.20 20.56
N VAL A 517 8.33 -30.93 20.04
CA VAL A 517 8.58 -30.61 18.64
C VAL A 517 9.16 -31.84 17.93
N PRO A 518 8.36 -32.60 17.17
CA PRO A 518 8.88 -33.68 16.32
C PRO A 518 9.71 -33.08 15.18
N THR A 519 10.91 -33.62 14.97
CA THR A 519 11.86 -33.18 13.93
C THR A 519 12.85 -34.31 13.63
N SER A 520 13.86 -34.06 12.78
CA SER A 520 14.99 -34.98 12.58
C SER A 520 16.28 -34.41 13.17
N GLU A 521 17.16 -35.28 13.64
CA GLU A 521 18.54 -34.93 13.98
C GLU A 521 19.44 -34.84 12.73
N LYS A 522 20.73 -34.51 12.92
CA LYS A 522 21.74 -34.36 11.86
C LYS A 522 21.78 -35.53 10.87
N ASP A 523 21.64 -36.75 11.35
CA ASP A 523 21.71 -37.99 10.56
C ASP A 523 20.35 -38.43 10.00
N GLY A 524 19.30 -37.59 10.14
CA GLY A 524 17.97 -37.80 9.59
C GLY A 524 16.99 -38.56 10.48
N ASN A 525 17.46 -39.25 11.53
CA ASN A 525 16.60 -40.01 12.44
C ASN A 525 15.54 -39.12 13.11
N PRO A 526 14.29 -39.60 13.29
CA PRO A 526 13.23 -38.84 13.93
C PRO A 526 13.44 -38.72 15.44
N ILE A 527 13.37 -37.49 15.95
CA ILE A 527 13.48 -37.14 17.37
C ILE A 527 12.30 -36.27 17.80
N VAL A 528 12.11 -36.09 19.11
CA VAL A 528 11.19 -35.10 19.68
C VAL A 528 11.96 -34.21 20.63
N VAL A 529 12.11 -32.93 20.27
CA VAL A 529 12.69 -31.92 21.17
C VAL A 529 11.60 -31.49 22.15
N ALA A 530 11.82 -31.71 23.44
CA ALA A 530 10.88 -31.39 24.51
C ALA A 530 11.58 -30.61 25.64
N GLU A 531 10.80 -30.08 26.58
CA GLU A 531 11.33 -29.45 27.81
C GLU A 531 12.35 -28.35 27.49
N ARG A 532 11.99 -27.43 26.58
CA ARG A 532 12.75 -26.21 26.27
C ARG A 532 12.04 -25.04 26.93
N THR A 533 12.77 -24.18 27.64
CA THR A 533 12.17 -23.08 28.41
C THR A 533 12.47 -21.73 27.78
N ALA A 534 11.80 -20.68 28.25
CA ALA A 534 12.08 -19.31 27.87
C ALA A 534 12.27 -18.42 29.09
N SER A 535 13.23 -17.50 29.00
CA SER A 535 13.33 -16.34 29.86
C SER A 535 12.57 -15.18 29.21
N ILE A 536 11.82 -14.41 29.99
CA ILE A 536 11.01 -13.29 29.49
C ILE A 536 11.22 -12.05 30.34
N GLY A 537 11.51 -10.92 29.71
CA GLY A 537 11.49 -9.59 30.32
C GLY A 537 10.23 -8.81 29.92
N VAL A 538 9.64 -8.09 30.87
CA VAL A 538 8.35 -7.38 30.70
C VAL A 538 8.48 -5.92 31.13
N ALA A 539 8.09 -4.98 30.26
CA ALA A 539 7.99 -3.55 30.59
C ALA A 539 6.63 -2.98 30.18
N ALA A 540 6.11 -2.01 30.94
CA ALA A 540 4.78 -1.44 30.72
C ALA A 540 4.76 0.09 30.74
N SER A 541 4.09 0.67 29.75
CA SER A 541 3.77 2.09 29.66
C SER A 541 2.58 2.43 30.56
N PRO A 542 2.60 3.58 31.28
CA PRO A 542 3.64 4.63 31.24
C PRO A 542 4.83 4.39 32.20
N GLY A 543 4.77 3.38 33.06
CA GLY A 543 5.70 3.22 34.20
C GLY A 543 7.16 3.01 33.82
N ASN A 544 7.44 2.31 32.72
CA ASN A 544 8.80 2.04 32.21
C ASN A 544 9.16 2.87 30.96
N GLY A 545 8.52 4.03 30.77
CA GLY A 545 8.61 4.87 29.57
C GLY A 545 7.36 4.82 28.70
N THR A 546 7.37 5.57 27.61
CA THR A 546 6.23 5.67 26.66
C THR A 546 6.61 5.40 25.21
N GLU A 547 7.89 5.54 24.83
CA GLU A 547 8.38 5.20 23.49
C GLU A 547 8.83 3.73 23.39
N PHE A 548 8.86 3.20 22.16
CA PHE A 548 9.24 1.80 21.92
C PHE A 548 10.65 1.47 22.42
N ASP A 549 11.63 2.34 22.16
CA ASP A 549 13.02 2.08 22.51
C ASP A 549 13.29 2.27 24.02
N GLU A 550 12.42 2.96 24.77
CA GLU A 550 12.44 2.99 26.23
C GLU A 550 11.96 1.65 26.80
N LEU A 551 10.73 1.24 26.43
CA LEU A 551 10.11 0.01 26.89
C LEU A 551 10.93 -1.22 26.49
N ARG A 552 11.54 -1.21 25.30
CA ARG A 552 12.47 -2.26 24.83
C ARG A 552 13.68 -2.38 25.75
N ARG A 553 14.36 -1.28 26.10
CA ARG A 553 15.54 -1.30 27.01
C ARG A 553 15.17 -1.75 28.43
N ALA A 554 14.00 -1.33 28.92
CA ALA A 554 13.48 -1.78 30.21
C ALA A 554 13.20 -3.30 30.21
N ALA A 555 12.51 -3.81 29.17
CA ALA A 555 12.23 -5.24 29.03
C ALA A 555 13.51 -6.07 28.83
N ASP A 556 14.51 -5.57 28.11
CA ASP A 556 15.81 -6.24 27.95
C ASP A 556 16.58 -6.37 29.28
N THR A 557 16.57 -5.30 30.09
CA THR A 557 17.15 -5.31 31.46
C THR A 557 16.43 -6.33 32.36
N ALA A 558 15.11 -6.45 32.23
CA ALA A 558 14.33 -7.48 32.92
C ALA A 558 14.62 -8.90 32.41
N LEU A 559 14.83 -9.07 31.10
CA LEU A 559 15.20 -10.35 30.49
C LEU A 559 16.58 -10.83 30.96
N TYR A 560 17.57 -9.92 31.02
CA TYR A 560 18.88 -10.23 31.61
C TYR A 560 18.75 -10.68 33.08
N SER A 561 17.86 -10.03 33.83
CA SER A 561 17.53 -10.41 35.21
C SER A 561 16.83 -11.79 35.30
N ALA A 562 15.94 -12.11 34.35
CA ALA A 562 15.35 -13.46 34.24
C ALA A 562 16.40 -14.54 33.96
N LYS A 563 17.32 -14.28 33.01
CA LYS A 563 18.41 -15.19 32.61
C LYS A 563 19.39 -15.46 33.77
N THR A 564 19.72 -14.43 34.56
CA THR A 564 20.67 -14.53 35.68
C THR A 564 20.07 -15.18 36.93
N GLN A 565 18.78 -14.96 37.22
CA GLN A 565 18.07 -15.61 38.34
C GLN A 565 17.65 -17.07 38.07
N GLY A 566 18.40 -17.81 37.23
CA GLY A 566 18.17 -19.24 36.99
C GLY A 566 17.25 -19.58 35.82
N ARG A 567 16.93 -18.63 34.92
CA ARG A 567 16.14 -18.85 33.69
C ARG A 567 14.69 -19.32 33.96
N ASN A 568 13.98 -19.72 32.90
CA ASN A 568 12.59 -20.22 32.93
C ASN A 568 11.66 -19.35 33.80
N ARG A 569 11.70 -18.04 33.63
CA ARG A 569 10.85 -17.09 34.37
C ARG A 569 10.50 -15.87 33.53
N ALA A 570 9.34 -15.27 33.84
CA ALA A 570 9.02 -13.92 33.44
C ALA A 570 9.44 -12.96 34.58
N GLN A 571 10.20 -11.92 34.23
CA GLN A 571 10.65 -10.87 35.13
C GLN A 571 10.11 -9.53 34.65
N GLU A 572 9.66 -8.72 35.60
CA GLU A 572 9.19 -7.35 35.34
C GLU A 572 10.35 -6.36 35.45
N ALA A 573 10.35 -5.33 34.61
CA ALA A 573 11.22 -4.18 34.72
C ALA A 573 10.73 -3.27 35.85
N SER A 574 11.60 -3.02 36.84
CA SER A 574 11.37 -2.10 37.97
C SER A 574 10.68 -0.81 37.52
#